data_AF-A0A2T1M074-F1
#
_entry.id   AF-A0A2T1M074-F1
#
_cell.length_a   1.000
_cell.length_b   1.000
_cell.length_c   1.000
_cell.angle_alpha   90.00
_cell.angle_beta   90.00
_cell.angle_gamma   90.00
#
_symmetry.space_group_name_H-M   'P 1'
#
loop_
_entity.id
_entity.type
_entity.pdbx_description
1 polymer ?
#
loop_
_entity_poly.entity_id
_entity_poly.type
_entity_poly.pdbx_seq_one_letter_code
_entity_poly.pdbx_strand_id
1 'polypeptide(L)'
;MFFPGLGQFYGEKIIKGLFWSICQIIAIIAAIWSCLSPDGQTSTGLIFLGITIIIYLANILDAHWTVYTAKNDKSLEKIPRTNKNPWFAVFVSRVLPGLGQLYGNHSILGLIFLTASLIFLRLDDLYPSLLIISPTLAAIATYHAYLGFPQKSSFRVREYRSIVAVMVGLIFAWGIIWNYLPNWIDGRWQLFNIPSESMQPTLQIGDFVLVKKSSSYVPQQKDVVVFKTPDAVKKLSPDAGDYFIKRIIGKPEDKIQIENGIVYINNQPLEETYISEPPDYQWGPEIVPSQAYFVLGDNRNASLDSHAWGFLSKDYLVGQAYKISWPLGRGKSLILK
;
A
#
# COMPACT_ATOMS: atom_id res chain seq x y z
N MET A 1 11.08 11.43 -4.99
CA MET A 1 11.92 11.25 -3.79
C MET A 1 13.28 10.74 -4.22
N PHE A 2 14.38 11.29 -3.68
CA PHE A 2 15.72 10.77 -4.01
C PHE A 2 15.93 9.41 -3.36
N PHE A 3 16.55 8.46 -4.07
CA PHE A 3 17.01 7.23 -3.43
C PHE A 3 18.13 7.60 -2.46
N PRO A 4 18.03 7.31 -1.15
CA PRO A 4 19.08 7.60 -0.19
C PRO A 4 20.42 7.02 -0.65
N GLY A 5 21.52 7.73 -0.40
CA GLY A 5 22.87 7.34 -0.80
C GLY A 5 23.38 7.90 -2.13
N LEU A 6 22.50 8.41 -3.02
CA LEU A 6 22.91 8.92 -4.34
C LEU A 6 23.90 10.09 -4.27
N GLY A 7 23.74 11.01 -3.32
CA GLY A 7 24.65 12.15 -3.19
C GLY A 7 26.05 11.74 -2.70
N GLN A 8 26.12 10.69 -1.89
CA GLN A 8 27.37 10.11 -1.42
C GLN A 8 28.09 9.36 -2.55
N PHE A 9 27.35 8.65 -3.41
CA PHE A 9 27.92 8.08 -4.64
C PHE A 9 28.50 9.17 -5.55
N TYR A 10 27.81 10.30 -5.70
CA TYR A 10 28.32 11.45 -6.45
C TYR A 10 29.59 12.04 -5.82
N GLY A 11 29.68 12.09 -4.49
CA GLY A 11 30.89 12.49 -3.78
C GLY A 11 31.94 11.38 -3.62
N GLU A 12 31.87 10.31 -4.41
CA GLU A 12 32.81 9.17 -4.42
C GLU A 12 32.93 8.43 -3.07
N LYS A 13 31.93 8.56 -2.17
CA LYS A 13 31.86 7.84 -0.89
C LYS A 13 30.88 6.67 -0.97
N ILE A 14 31.30 5.60 -1.65
CA ILE A 14 30.46 4.42 -1.94
C ILE A 14 29.92 3.76 -0.66
N ILE A 15 30.77 3.53 0.35
CA ILE A 15 30.36 2.86 1.60
C ILE A 15 29.26 3.64 2.32
N LYS A 16 29.39 4.97 2.39
CA LYS A 16 28.35 5.83 2.98
C LYS A 16 27.05 5.79 2.18
N GLY A 17 27.13 5.79 0.85
CA GLY A 17 25.94 5.69 0.00
C GLY A 17 25.18 4.38 0.20
N LEU A 18 25.92 3.26 0.28
CA LEU A 18 25.33 1.94 0.56
C LEU A 18 24.70 1.89 1.94
N PHE A 19 25.34 2.45 2.96
CA PHE A 19 24.78 2.54 4.32
C PHE A 19 23.40 3.20 4.32
N TRP A 20 23.27 4.41 3.74
CA TRP A 20 21.98 5.11 3.66
C TRP A 20 20.93 4.33 2.87
N SER A 21 21.32 3.72 1.74
CA SER A 21 20.44 2.90 0.92
C SER A 21 19.88 1.70 1.71
N ILE A 22 20.76 0.96 2.39
CA ILE A 22 20.42 -0.25 3.14
C ILE A 22 19.54 0.11 4.34
N CYS A 23 19.90 1.15 5.11
CA CYS A 23 19.09 1.60 6.24
C CYS A 23 17.68 2.01 5.79
N GLN A 24 17.54 2.70 4.67
CA GLN A 24 16.24 3.05 4.12
C GLN A 24 15.43 1.81 3.75
N ILE A 25 16.04 0.86 3.03
CA ILE A 25 15.38 -0.38 2.60
C ILE A 25 14.91 -1.19 3.81
N ILE A 26 15.77 -1.37 4.81
CA ILE A 26 15.43 -2.10 6.04
C ILE A 26 14.25 -1.43 6.76
N ALA A 27 14.28 -0.10 6.91
CA ALA A 27 13.19 0.63 7.57
C ALA A 27 11.86 0.52 6.80
N ILE A 28 11.89 0.59 5.46
CA ILE A 28 10.70 0.39 4.62
C ILE A 28 10.16 -1.04 4.76
N ILE A 29 11.03 -2.06 4.67
CA ILE A 29 10.62 -3.46 4.81
C ILE A 29 10.00 -3.70 6.19
N ALA A 30 10.62 -3.17 7.25
CA ALA A 30 10.10 -3.27 8.61
C ALA A 30 8.74 -2.57 8.76
N ALA A 31 8.57 -1.38 8.17
CA ALA A 31 7.30 -0.67 8.16
C ALA A 31 6.19 -1.48 7.46
N ILE A 32 6.44 -1.94 6.24
CA ILE A 32 5.48 -2.72 5.44
C ILE A 32 5.11 -4.01 6.16
N TRP A 33 6.11 -4.76 6.62
CA TRP A 33 5.87 -6.02 7.33
C TRP A 33 5.05 -5.79 8.60
N SER A 34 5.40 -4.79 9.42
CA SER A 34 4.67 -4.52 10.66
C SER A 34 3.23 -4.04 10.43
N CYS A 35 3.00 -3.25 9.38
CA CYS A 35 1.66 -2.78 9.01
C CYS A 35 0.79 -3.89 8.41
N LEU A 36 1.32 -4.72 7.50
CA LEU A 36 0.51 -5.64 6.69
C LEU A 36 0.55 -7.10 7.16
N SER A 37 1.56 -7.51 7.92
CA SER A 37 1.63 -8.87 8.46
C SER A 37 0.50 -9.11 9.46
N PRO A 38 -0.11 -10.32 9.49
CA PRO A 38 -1.14 -10.68 10.47
C PRO A 38 -0.70 -10.47 11.92
N ASP A 39 0.54 -10.87 12.25
CA ASP A 39 1.12 -10.75 13.59
C ASP A 39 1.83 -9.40 13.84
N GLY A 40 1.99 -8.58 12.81
CA GLY A 40 2.66 -7.29 12.92
C GLY A 40 1.81 -6.26 13.69
N GLN A 41 2.44 -5.34 14.41
CA GLN A 41 1.73 -4.23 15.06
C GLN A 41 1.73 -2.98 14.16
N THR A 42 0.56 -2.40 13.91
CA THR A 42 0.44 -1.19 13.07
C THR A 42 1.21 -0.01 13.67
N SER A 43 1.23 0.13 15.00
CA SER A 43 1.97 1.18 15.72
C SER A 43 3.47 1.12 15.41
N THR A 44 4.07 -0.07 15.51
CA THR A 44 5.48 -0.31 15.15
C THR A 44 5.74 0.01 13.68
N GLY A 45 4.80 -0.30 12.79
CA GLY A 45 4.90 0.06 11.38
C GLY A 45 4.92 1.57 11.14
N LEU A 46 4.08 2.33 11.85
CA LEU A 46 4.08 3.80 11.80
C LEU A 46 5.36 4.41 12.37
N ILE A 47 5.94 3.80 13.41
CA ILE A 47 7.26 4.21 13.95
C ILE A 47 8.34 4.03 12.88
N PHE A 48 8.39 2.86 12.22
CA PHE A 48 9.34 2.64 11.13
C PHE A 48 9.10 3.58 9.96
N LEU A 49 7.84 3.91 9.64
CA LEU A 49 7.53 4.93 8.64
C LEU A 49 8.11 6.30 9.05
N GLY A 50 7.98 6.71 10.31
CA GLY A 50 8.64 7.90 10.84
C GLY A 50 10.17 7.84 10.69
N ILE A 51 10.78 6.70 11.01
CA ILE A 51 12.21 6.46 10.82
C ILE A 51 12.61 6.61 9.34
N THR A 52 11.80 6.15 8.38
CA THR A 52 12.11 6.32 6.95
C THR A 52 12.20 7.79 6.53
N ILE A 53 11.40 8.67 7.15
CA ILE A 53 11.45 10.13 6.90
C ILE A 53 12.72 10.71 7.52
N ILE A 54 13.06 10.31 8.75
CA ILE A 54 14.27 10.77 9.44
C ILE A 54 15.52 10.36 8.67
N ILE A 55 15.62 9.09 8.25
CA ILE A 55 16.73 8.58 7.43
C ILE A 55 16.85 9.39 6.14
N TYR A 56 15.73 9.65 5.45
CA TYR A 56 15.71 10.43 4.23
C TYR A 56 16.25 11.86 4.42
N LEU A 57 15.80 12.56 5.47
CA LEU A 57 16.25 13.93 5.79
C LEU A 57 17.73 13.96 6.17
N ALA A 58 18.17 13.04 7.03
CA ALA A 58 19.57 12.93 7.44
C ALA A 58 20.49 12.59 6.25
N ASN A 59 20.02 11.73 5.35
CA ASN A 59 20.72 11.44 4.10
C ASN A 59 20.92 12.70 3.23
N ILE A 60 19.93 13.59 3.11
CA ILE A 60 20.07 14.83 2.34
C ILE A 60 21.19 15.71 2.92
N LEU A 61 21.23 15.85 4.25
CA LEU A 61 22.26 16.63 4.95
C LEU A 61 23.66 16.02 4.77
N ASP A 62 23.81 14.70 4.98
CA ASP A 62 25.09 14.02 4.80
C ASP A 62 25.54 14.02 3.32
N ALA A 63 24.62 13.94 2.37
CA ALA A 63 24.91 14.08 0.95
C ALA A 63 25.48 15.46 0.64
N HIS A 64 24.84 16.52 1.14
CA HIS A 64 25.33 17.89 1.00
C HIS A 64 26.74 18.05 1.58
N TRP A 65 26.97 17.57 2.81
CA TRP A 65 28.29 17.65 3.44
C TRP A 65 29.35 16.82 2.73
N THR A 66 29.01 15.62 2.26
CA THR A 66 29.95 14.75 1.53
C THR A 66 30.45 15.43 0.26
N VAL A 67 29.54 16.04 -0.50
CA VAL A 67 29.91 16.78 -1.72
C VAL A 67 30.64 18.08 -1.37
N TYR A 68 30.24 18.78 -0.31
CA TYR A 68 30.89 20.04 0.09
C TYR A 68 32.30 19.84 0.66
N THR A 69 32.54 18.77 1.42
CA THR A 69 33.86 18.46 1.99
C THR A 69 34.83 17.86 0.95
N ALA A 70 34.31 17.14 -0.06
CA ALA A 70 35.08 16.73 -1.22
C ALA A 70 35.62 17.92 -2.06
N LYS A 71 35.00 19.12 -1.96
CA LYS A 71 35.40 20.35 -2.69
C LYS A 71 36.68 21.04 -2.17
N ASN A 72 37.42 20.46 -1.22
CA ASN A 72 38.76 20.97 -0.90
C ASN A 72 39.83 20.62 -1.97
N ASP A 73 39.44 19.93 -3.06
CA ASP A 73 40.23 19.87 -4.29
C ASP A 73 40.09 21.18 -5.10
N LYS A 74 41.19 21.94 -5.21
CA LYS A 74 41.24 23.22 -5.94
C LYS A 74 41.06 23.08 -7.46
N SER A 75 41.06 21.86 -8.01
CA SER A 75 40.96 21.60 -9.46
C SER A 75 39.53 21.47 -10.00
N LEU A 76 38.52 21.41 -9.11
CA LEU A 76 37.11 21.33 -9.47
C LEU A 76 36.40 22.61 -9.02
N GLU A 77 36.47 23.63 -9.88
CA GLU A 77 36.00 25.01 -9.66
C GLU A 77 34.72 25.18 -8.80
N LYS A 78 34.77 26.20 -7.92
CA LYS A 78 33.59 26.96 -7.49
C LYS A 78 32.86 27.43 -8.75
N ILE A 79 31.78 26.74 -9.15
CA ILE A 79 31.00 27.03 -10.36
C ILE A 79 30.82 28.56 -10.50
N PRO A 80 31.51 29.22 -11.44
CA PRO A 80 31.27 30.63 -11.68
C PRO A 80 29.86 30.75 -12.26
N ARG A 81 29.07 31.72 -11.77
CA ARG A 81 27.68 31.97 -12.19
C ARG A 81 27.49 32.19 -13.70
N THR A 82 28.57 32.27 -14.47
CA THR A 82 28.63 32.37 -15.93
C THR A 82 28.44 31.02 -16.63
N ASN A 83 28.81 29.89 -16.03
CA ASN A 83 28.64 28.54 -16.60
C ASN A 83 27.59 27.74 -15.82
N LYS A 84 26.41 27.59 -16.42
CA LYS A 84 25.30 26.82 -15.84
C LYS A 84 25.64 25.32 -15.77
N ASN A 85 25.23 24.65 -14.69
CA ASN A 85 25.56 23.25 -14.44
C ASN A 85 24.47 22.30 -15.01
N PRO A 86 24.81 21.37 -15.92
CA PRO A 86 23.84 20.43 -16.49
C PRO A 86 23.19 19.52 -15.44
N TRP A 87 23.93 19.10 -14.40
CA TRP A 87 23.39 18.27 -13.32
C TRP A 87 22.39 19.03 -12.45
N PHE A 88 22.58 20.34 -12.28
CA PHE A 88 21.60 21.16 -11.59
C PHE A 88 20.31 21.27 -12.41
N ALA A 89 20.43 21.44 -13.74
CA ALA A 89 19.28 21.44 -14.64
C ALA A 89 18.49 20.12 -14.56
N VAL A 90 19.19 19.00 -14.62
CA VAL A 90 18.62 17.67 -14.46
C VAL A 90 17.94 17.51 -13.10
N PHE A 91 18.58 17.99 -12.04
CA PHE A 91 18.03 17.96 -10.69
C PHE A 91 16.71 18.74 -10.59
N VAL A 92 16.66 19.98 -11.05
CA VAL A 92 15.43 20.79 -10.94
C VAL A 92 14.31 20.26 -11.86
N SER A 93 14.64 19.67 -13.01
CA SER A 93 13.65 18.97 -13.87
C SER A 93 13.00 17.76 -13.20
N ARG A 94 13.63 17.17 -12.18
CA ARG A 94 13.03 16.08 -11.39
C ARG A 94 12.08 16.58 -10.31
N VAL A 95 12.27 17.81 -9.84
CA VAL A 95 11.35 18.45 -8.89
C VAL A 95 10.06 18.79 -9.61
N LEU A 96 10.19 19.44 -10.77
CA LEU A 96 9.07 19.74 -11.65
C LEU A 96 9.59 19.78 -13.09
N PRO A 97 9.08 18.92 -13.99
CA PRO A 97 9.54 18.91 -15.37
C PRO A 97 9.36 20.28 -16.02
N GLY A 98 10.38 20.75 -16.75
CA GLY A 98 10.43 22.08 -17.34
C GLY A 98 11.35 23.06 -16.61
N LEU A 99 11.58 22.92 -15.30
CA LEU A 99 12.46 23.81 -14.55
C LEU A 99 13.93 23.75 -15.03
N GLY A 100 14.41 22.59 -15.46
CA GLY A 100 15.79 22.45 -15.96
C GLY A 100 16.01 23.15 -17.30
N GLN A 101 15.00 23.15 -18.16
CA GLN A 101 14.98 23.90 -19.42
C GLN A 101 14.96 25.40 -19.15
N LEU A 102 14.13 25.88 -18.21
CA LEU A 102 14.13 27.29 -17.78
C LEU A 102 15.51 27.68 -17.22
N TYR A 103 16.07 26.84 -16.35
CA TYR A 103 17.43 27.03 -15.85
C TYR A 103 18.45 27.08 -16.99
N GLY A 104 18.33 26.24 -18.02
CA GLY A 104 19.19 26.23 -19.21
C GLY A 104 18.90 27.32 -20.25
N ASN A 105 18.09 28.35 -19.97
CA ASN A 105 17.63 29.39 -20.92
C ASN A 105 16.79 28.89 -22.12
N HIS A 106 16.23 27.68 -22.03
CA HIS A 106 15.31 27.14 -23.04
C HIS A 106 13.86 27.43 -22.62
N SER A 107 13.49 28.72 -22.55
CA SER A 107 12.27 29.18 -21.88
C SER A 107 10.98 28.60 -22.44
N ILE A 108 10.85 28.53 -23.77
CA ILE A 108 9.65 28.01 -24.45
C ILE A 108 9.44 26.53 -24.10
N LEU A 109 10.47 25.70 -24.28
CA LEU A 109 10.41 24.28 -23.95
C LEU A 109 10.18 24.05 -22.46
N GLY A 110 10.79 24.86 -21.60
CA GLY A 110 10.57 24.81 -20.16
C GLY A 110 9.12 25.09 -19.79
N LEU A 111 8.51 26.12 -20.39
CA LEU A 111 7.10 26.42 -20.16
C LEU A 111 6.20 25.28 -20.67
N ILE A 112 6.47 24.71 -21.85
CA ILE A 112 5.71 23.57 -22.40
C ILE A 112 5.73 22.38 -21.46
N PHE A 113 6.92 21.93 -21.04
CA PHE A 113 7.06 20.79 -20.12
C PHE A 113 6.38 21.09 -18.78
N LEU A 114 6.52 22.30 -18.27
CA LEU A 114 5.90 22.72 -17.02
C LEU A 114 4.37 22.69 -17.12
N THR A 115 3.79 23.31 -18.15
CA THR A 115 2.34 23.33 -18.36
C THR A 115 1.78 21.93 -18.58
N ALA A 116 2.46 21.11 -19.41
CA ALA A 116 2.05 19.74 -19.64
C ALA A 116 2.06 18.93 -18.33
N SER A 117 3.08 19.11 -17.50
CA SER A 117 3.19 18.39 -16.21
C SER A 117 2.07 18.78 -15.25
N LEU A 118 1.74 20.06 -15.16
CA LEU A 118 0.65 20.54 -14.30
C LEU A 118 -0.72 20.02 -14.77
N ILE A 119 -0.93 19.90 -16.09
CA ILE A 119 -2.15 19.33 -16.66
C ILE A 119 -2.25 17.84 -16.35
N PHE A 120 -1.18 17.06 -16.63
CA PHE A 120 -1.20 15.61 -16.43
C PHE A 120 -1.21 15.20 -14.96
N LEU A 121 -0.65 16.02 -14.05
CA LEU A 121 -0.82 15.82 -12.61
C LEU A 121 -2.29 15.76 -12.18
N ARG A 122 -3.20 16.44 -12.90
CA ARG A 122 -4.65 16.38 -12.62
C ARG A 122 -5.40 15.37 -13.46
N LEU A 123 -4.99 15.15 -14.71
CA LEU A 123 -5.64 14.19 -15.60
C LEU A 123 -5.39 12.73 -15.18
N ASP A 124 -4.22 12.43 -14.63
CA ASP A 124 -3.87 11.10 -14.14
C ASP A 124 -4.85 10.61 -13.05
N ASP A 125 -5.35 11.53 -12.22
CA ASP A 125 -6.38 11.24 -11.20
C ASP A 125 -7.73 10.82 -11.82
N LEU A 126 -8.06 11.36 -12.99
CA LEU A 126 -9.35 11.16 -13.65
C LEU A 126 -9.35 9.96 -14.60
N TYR A 127 -8.20 9.67 -15.21
CA TYR A 127 -8.06 8.66 -16.25
C TYR A 127 -6.90 7.71 -15.94
N PRO A 128 -7.15 6.57 -15.29
CA PRO A 128 -6.11 5.59 -14.96
C PRO A 128 -5.31 5.07 -16.17
N SER A 129 -5.87 5.14 -17.39
CA SER A 129 -5.17 4.81 -18.63
C SER A 129 -4.01 5.75 -18.95
N LEU A 130 -3.97 6.95 -18.36
CA LEU A 130 -2.96 7.98 -18.62
C LEU A 130 -1.80 7.96 -17.61
N LEU A 131 -1.81 7.07 -16.61
CA LEU A 131 -0.81 7.01 -15.53
C LEU A 131 0.65 6.83 -16.00
N ILE A 132 0.88 6.45 -17.26
CA ILE A 132 2.21 6.37 -17.90
C ILE A 132 2.75 7.74 -18.35
N ILE A 133 1.87 8.70 -18.64
CA ILE A 133 2.24 9.95 -19.31
C ILE A 133 3.09 10.83 -18.39
N SER A 134 2.71 11.05 -17.13
CA SER A 134 3.50 11.88 -16.21
C SER A 134 4.93 11.34 -15.99
N PRO A 135 5.14 10.03 -15.73
CA PRO A 135 6.48 9.45 -15.71
C PRO A 135 7.26 9.63 -17.02
N THR A 136 6.60 9.44 -18.17
CA THR A 136 7.23 9.65 -19.49
C THR A 136 7.65 11.10 -19.68
N LEU A 137 6.78 12.04 -19.34
CA LEU A 137 7.04 13.48 -19.46
C LEU A 137 8.21 13.90 -18.57
N ALA A 138 8.25 13.41 -17.33
CA ALA A 138 9.35 13.65 -16.40
C ALA A 138 10.67 13.06 -16.92
N ALA A 139 10.64 11.85 -17.48
CA ALA A 139 11.80 11.19 -18.07
C ALA A 139 12.35 11.98 -19.27
N ILE A 140 11.47 12.38 -20.20
CA ILE A 140 11.83 13.18 -21.39
C ILE A 140 12.38 14.53 -20.97
N ALA A 141 11.71 15.24 -20.06
CA ALA A 141 12.16 16.55 -19.60
C ALA A 141 13.51 16.48 -18.86
N THR A 142 13.76 15.41 -18.11
CA THR A 142 15.04 15.16 -17.43
C THR A 142 16.16 14.94 -18.45
N TYR A 143 15.95 14.07 -19.44
CA TYR A 143 16.94 13.81 -20.48
C TYR A 143 17.21 15.04 -21.34
N HIS A 144 16.15 15.75 -21.74
CA HIS A 144 16.24 16.95 -22.56
C HIS A 144 16.95 18.09 -21.82
N ALA A 145 16.72 18.25 -20.52
CA ALA A 145 17.43 19.25 -19.73
C ALA A 145 18.95 19.04 -19.74
N TYR A 146 19.42 17.79 -19.78
CA TYR A 146 20.84 17.48 -19.92
C TYR A 146 21.36 17.81 -21.34
N LEU A 147 20.62 17.44 -22.38
CA LEU A 147 21.03 17.66 -23.77
C LEU A 147 21.14 19.14 -24.16
N GLY A 148 20.39 20.03 -23.49
CA GLY A 148 20.43 21.47 -23.75
C GLY A 148 21.75 22.17 -23.37
N PHE A 149 22.72 21.46 -22.80
CA PHE A 149 24.01 22.03 -22.41
C PHE A 149 25.11 21.69 -23.43
N PRO A 150 25.96 22.66 -23.81
CA PRO A 150 27.03 22.44 -24.78
C PRO A 150 28.05 21.41 -24.27
N GLN A 151 28.34 20.40 -25.09
CA GLN A 151 29.24 19.28 -24.74
C GLN A 151 30.64 19.53 -25.33
N LYS A 152 31.67 19.57 -24.48
CA LYS A 152 33.07 19.55 -24.97
C LYS A 152 33.39 18.13 -25.44
N SER A 153 33.69 17.94 -26.73
CA SER A 153 33.91 16.62 -27.35
C SER A 153 35.04 15.85 -26.65
N SER A 154 34.69 14.85 -25.84
CA SER A 154 35.65 13.89 -25.26
C SER A 154 34.94 12.58 -24.89
N PHE A 155 35.72 11.50 -24.69
CA PHE A 155 35.25 10.19 -24.20
C PHE A 155 34.34 10.29 -22.97
N ARG A 156 34.61 11.25 -22.08
CA ARG A 156 33.86 11.51 -20.85
C ARG A 156 32.39 11.89 -21.10
N VAL A 157 32.06 12.47 -22.26
CA VAL A 157 30.68 12.83 -22.64
C VAL A 157 29.80 11.60 -22.88
N ARG A 158 30.37 10.55 -23.50
CA ARG A 158 29.64 9.30 -23.77
C ARG A 158 29.27 8.60 -22.47
N GLU A 159 30.17 8.58 -21.49
CA GLU A 159 29.91 8.01 -20.16
C GLU A 159 28.79 8.77 -19.44
N TYR A 160 28.82 10.11 -19.43
CA TYR A 160 27.75 10.89 -18.79
C TYR A 160 26.38 10.71 -19.48
N ARG A 161 26.33 10.59 -20.82
CA ARG A 161 25.07 10.30 -21.52
C ARG A 161 24.47 8.96 -21.10
N SER A 162 25.30 7.93 -20.93
CA SER A 162 24.85 6.63 -20.44
C SER A 162 24.33 6.72 -19.00
N ILE A 163 25.02 7.44 -18.12
CA ILE A 163 24.58 7.63 -16.72
C ILE A 163 23.24 8.36 -16.66
N VAL A 164 23.08 9.44 -17.42
CA VAL A 164 21.81 10.19 -17.46
C VAL A 164 20.69 9.33 -18.05
N ALA A 165 20.95 8.54 -19.11
CA ALA A 165 19.97 7.63 -19.68
C ALA A 165 19.50 6.56 -18.68
N VAL A 166 20.44 5.96 -17.93
CA VAL A 166 20.11 5.01 -16.85
C VAL A 166 19.25 5.68 -15.79
N MET A 167 19.63 6.89 -15.35
CA MET A 167 18.87 7.63 -14.36
C MET A 167 17.45 7.98 -14.86
N VAL A 168 17.31 8.36 -16.13
CA VAL A 168 16.01 8.62 -16.77
C VAL A 168 15.15 7.36 -16.79
N GLY A 169 15.74 6.21 -17.12
CA GLY A 169 15.05 4.91 -17.04
C GLY A 169 14.59 4.58 -15.63
N LEU A 170 15.42 4.83 -14.61
CA LEU A 170 15.06 4.61 -13.20
C LEU A 170 13.96 5.58 -12.73
N ILE A 171 14.00 6.84 -13.15
CA ILE A 171 12.94 7.83 -12.85
C ILE A 171 11.62 7.40 -13.47
N PHE A 172 11.66 6.98 -14.74
CA PHE A 172 10.50 6.46 -15.44
C PHE A 172 9.92 5.24 -14.70
N ALA A 173 10.74 4.23 -14.42
CA ALA A 173 10.32 3.03 -13.71
C ALA A 173 9.75 3.34 -12.33
N TRP A 174 10.38 4.24 -11.57
CA TRP A 174 9.88 4.68 -10.27
C TRP A 174 8.53 5.39 -10.37
N GLY A 175 8.37 6.28 -11.36
CA GLY A 175 7.11 6.97 -11.61
C GLY A 175 5.97 6.00 -11.94
N ILE A 176 6.24 4.97 -12.75
CA ILE A 176 5.28 3.91 -13.04
C ILE A 176 4.91 3.16 -11.76
N ILE A 177 5.90 2.71 -10.98
CA ILE A 177 5.63 2.01 -9.72
C ILE A 177 4.76 2.89 -8.82
N TRP A 178 5.12 4.16 -8.62
CA TRP A 178 4.38 5.08 -7.75
C TRP A 178 2.92 5.29 -8.20
N ASN A 179 2.69 5.43 -9.50
CA ASN A 179 1.36 5.69 -10.05
C ASN A 179 0.44 4.46 -10.01
N TYR A 180 0.99 3.25 -10.21
CA TYR A 180 0.20 2.01 -10.23
C TYR A 180 0.13 1.31 -8.86
N LEU A 181 1.01 1.64 -7.92
CA LEU A 181 1.07 0.99 -6.61
C LEU A 181 -0.24 1.13 -5.80
N PRO A 182 -0.91 2.31 -5.71
CA PRO A 182 -2.17 2.42 -4.98
C PRO A 182 -3.24 1.46 -5.51
N ASN A 183 -3.45 1.44 -6.83
CA ASN A 183 -4.41 0.53 -7.49
C ASN A 183 -4.08 -0.94 -7.21
N TRP A 184 -2.80 -1.30 -7.22
CA TRP A 184 -2.35 -2.66 -6.90
C TRP A 184 -2.60 -3.02 -5.43
N ILE A 185 -2.41 -2.08 -4.51
CA ILE A 185 -2.70 -2.25 -3.09
C ILE A 185 -4.22 -2.40 -2.89
N ASP A 186 -5.04 -1.50 -3.44
CA ASP A 186 -6.50 -1.50 -3.27
C ASP A 186 -7.18 -2.74 -3.86
N GLY A 187 -6.56 -3.33 -4.89
CA GLY A 187 -6.98 -4.60 -5.46
C GLY A 187 -6.71 -5.82 -4.57
N ARG A 188 -5.79 -5.72 -3.61
CA ARG A 188 -5.34 -6.84 -2.75
C ARG A 188 -5.73 -6.67 -1.29
N TRP A 189 -5.76 -5.44 -0.79
CA TRP A 189 -6.10 -5.11 0.57
C TRP A 189 -7.15 -4.00 0.60
N GLN A 190 -8.06 -4.08 1.56
CA GLN A 190 -8.97 -3.00 1.83
C GLN A 190 -9.22 -2.89 3.33
N LEU A 191 -9.40 -1.67 3.79
CA LEU A 191 -9.71 -1.35 5.16
C LEU A 191 -11.23 -1.22 5.32
N PHE A 192 -11.79 -1.87 6.33
CA PHE A 192 -13.22 -1.78 6.67
C PHE A 192 -13.40 -1.30 8.10
N ASN A 193 -14.27 -0.32 8.30
CA ASN A 193 -14.74 0.11 9.63
C ASN A 193 -15.80 -0.87 10.13
N ILE A 194 -15.77 -1.21 11.41
CA ILE A 194 -16.77 -2.03 12.10
C ILE A 194 -17.83 -1.11 12.75
N PRO A 195 -19.07 -1.05 12.21
CA PRO A 195 -20.09 -0.14 12.70
C PRO A 195 -21.03 -0.77 13.76
N SER A 196 -20.95 -2.08 14.01
CA SER A 196 -21.92 -2.80 14.84
C SER A 196 -21.28 -3.78 15.82
N GLU A 197 -22.06 -4.24 16.79
CA GLU A 197 -21.61 -5.10 17.89
C GLU A 197 -21.68 -6.60 17.58
N SER A 198 -22.11 -6.97 16.38
CA SER A 198 -22.41 -8.37 16.03
C SER A 198 -21.21 -9.33 16.06
N MET A 199 -19.99 -8.77 16.12
CA MET A 199 -18.73 -9.51 16.20
C MET A 199 -18.02 -9.30 17.54
N GLN A 200 -18.68 -8.71 18.54
CA GLN A 200 -18.13 -8.64 19.89
C GLN A 200 -18.04 -10.06 20.50
N PRO A 201 -17.04 -10.35 21.34
CA PRO A 201 -15.97 -9.47 21.81
C PRO A 201 -14.77 -9.38 20.87
N THR A 202 -14.77 -10.13 19.76
CA THR A 202 -13.63 -10.19 18.82
C THR A 202 -13.35 -8.85 18.16
N LEU A 203 -14.40 -8.21 17.62
CA LEU A 203 -14.37 -6.89 16.99
C LEU A 203 -15.31 -5.94 17.73
N GLN A 204 -14.87 -4.70 17.92
CA GLN A 204 -15.60 -3.64 18.58
C GLN A 204 -16.02 -2.55 17.59
N ILE A 205 -17.05 -1.78 17.94
CA ILE A 205 -17.44 -0.61 17.13
C ILE A 205 -16.26 0.35 17.02
N GLY A 206 -15.96 0.79 15.80
CA GLY A 206 -14.85 1.70 15.49
C GLY A 206 -13.51 1.02 15.23
N ASP A 207 -13.42 -0.31 15.36
CA ASP A 207 -12.28 -1.06 14.84
C ASP A 207 -12.20 -0.89 13.32
N PHE A 208 -10.99 -0.80 12.79
CA PHE A 208 -10.73 -0.97 11.36
C PHE A 208 -9.96 -2.25 11.10
N VAL A 209 -10.57 -3.13 10.33
CA VAL A 209 -9.99 -4.43 9.96
C VAL A 209 -9.39 -4.38 8.57
N LEU A 210 -8.22 -5.00 8.44
CA LEU A 210 -7.55 -5.18 7.16
C LEU A 210 -8.03 -6.48 6.52
N VAL A 211 -8.57 -6.36 5.31
CA VAL A 211 -9.15 -7.46 4.56
C VAL A 211 -8.28 -7.79 3.37
N LYS A 212 -7.89 -9.05 3.23
CA LYS A 212 -7.15 -9.55 2.07
C LYS A 212 -8.15 -10.05 1.02
N LYS A 213 -8.17 -9.39 -0.14
CA LYS A 213 -8.97 -9.77 -1.31
C LYS A 213 -8.21 -10.78 -2.15
N SER A 214 -8.89 -11.85 -2.54
CA SER A 214 -8.34 -12.81 -3.50
C SER A 214 -9.48 -13.64 -4.09
N SER A 215 -9.55 -13.71 -5.41
CA SER A 215 -10.50 -14.58 -6.12
C SER A 215 -10.24 -16.07 -5.85
N SER A 216 -9.01 -16.42 -5.47
CA SER A 216 -8.60 -17.80 -5.14
C SER A 216 -8.69 -18.11 -3.65
N TYR A 217 -9.17 -17.18 -2.81
CA TYR A 217 -9.33 -17.44 -1.38
C TYR A 217 -10.47 -18.43 -1.14
N VAL A 218 -10.16 -19.48 -0.40
CA VAL A 218 -11.13 -20.48 0.05
C VAL A 218 -11.23 -20.35 1.57
N PRO A 219 -12.32 -19.76 2.08
CA PRO A 219 -12.53 -19.62 3.52
C PRO A 219 -12.41 -20.95 4.26
N GLN A 220 -11.65 -20.92 5.33
CA GLN A 220 -11.53 -22.01 6.28
C GLN A 220 -12.46 -21.81 7.46
N GLN A 221 -12.70 -22.89 8.18
CA GLN A 221 -13.46 -22.83 9.42
C GLN A 221 -12.79 -21.84 10.40
N LYS A 222 -13.61 -21.06 11.10
CA LYS A 222 -13.22 -19.98 12.02
C LYS A 222 -12.60 -18.74 11.39
N ASP A 223 -12.41 -18.69 10.06
CA ASP A 223 -12.01 -17.45 9.40
C ASP A 223 -13.04 -16.35 9.62
N VAL A 224 -12.57 -15.12 9.81
CA VAL A 224 -13.43 -13.93 9.78
C VAL A 224 -13.42 -13.39 8.35
N VAL A 225 -14.61 -13.25 7.75
CA VAL A 225 -14.76 -12.87 6.36
C VAL A 225 -15.61 -11.63 6.21
N VAL A 226 -15.27 -10.80 5.22
CA VAL A 226 -16.12 -9.73 4.72
C VAL A 226 -16.81 -10.21 3.45
N PHE A 227 -18.10 -9.92 3.34
CA PHE A 227 -18.92 -10.24 2.18
C PHE A 227 -19.90 -9.11 1.88
N LYS A 228 -20.33 -9.02 0.62
CA LYS A 228 -21.40 -8.10 0.21
C LYS A 228 -22.72 -8.56 0.82
N THR A 229 -23.57 -7.61 1.21
CA THR A 229 -24.87 -7.90 1.82
C THR A 229 -25.76 -8.73 0.88
N PRO A 230 -26.13 -9.96 1.26
CA PRO A 230 -26.99 -10.82 0.45
C PRO A 230 -28.39 -10.24 0.26
N ASP A 231 -29.03 -10.55 -0.86
CA ASP A 231 -30.41 -10.09 -1.12
C ASP A 231 -31.40 -10.56 -0.05
N ALA A 232 -31.18 -11.74 0.52
CA ALA A 232 -31.96 -12.24 1.65
C ALA A 232 -31.90 -11.31 2.87
N VAL A 233 -30.72 -10.73 3.15
CA VAL A 233 -30.53 -9.77 4.24
C VAL A 233 -31.24 -8.45 3.91
N LYS A 234 -31.14 -7.95 2.68
CA LYS A 234 -31.82 -6.71 2.27
C LYS A 234 -33.34 -6.79 2.40
N LYS A 235 -33.93 -7.98 2.26
CA LYS A 235 -35.37 -8.20 2.50
C LYS A 235 -35.74 -8.11 3.98
N LEU A 236 -34.85 -8.56 4.88
CA LEU A 236 -35.07 -8.54 6.32
C LEU A 236 -34.71 -7.18 6.95
N SER A 237 -33.71 -6.50 6.40
CA SER A 237 -33.24 -5.19 6.84
C SER A 237 -32.91 -4.34 5.61
N PRO A 238 -33.88 -3.58 5.09
CA PRO A 238 -33.69 -2.73 3.92
C PRO A 238 -32.60 -1.65 4.10
N ASP A 239 -32.36 -1.23 5.35
CA ASP A 239 -31.36 -0.23 5.72
C ASP A 239 -29.98 -0.86 6.01
N ALA A 240 -29.80 -2.15 5.73
CA ALA A 240 -28.51 -2.82 5.89
C ALA A 240 -27.45 -2.18 4.97
N GLY A 241 -26.24 -1.96 5.51
CA GLY A 241 -25.11 -1.44 4.74
C GLY A 241 -24.67 -2.40 3.63
N ASP A 242 -23.68 -1.99 2.83
CA ASP A 242 -23.22 -2.75 1.65
C ASP A 242 -22.42 -4.02 1.97
N TYR A 243 -21.84 -4.09 3.17
CA TYR A 243 -20.94 -5.16 3.59
C TYR A 243 -21.24 -5.65 5.00
N PHE A 244 -21.06 -6.95 5.19
CA PHE A 244 -21.13 -7.63 6.48
C PHE A 244 -19.80 -8.31 6.77
N ILE A 245 -19.54 -8.49 8.07
CA ILE A 245 -18.41 -9.27 8.58
C ILE A 245 -18.93 -10.34 9.53
N LYS A 246 -18.54 -11.60 9.30
CA LYS A 246 -18.94 -12.75 10.13
C LYS A 246 -17.82 -13.79 10.18
N ARG A 247 -17.95 -14.74 11.11
CA ARG A 247 -17.07 -15.90 11.21
C ARG A 247 -17.65 -17.07 10.42
N ILE A 248 -16.81 -17.75 9.65
CA ILE A 248 -17.14 -19.03 9.02
C ILE A 248 -17.27 -20.09 10.12
N ILE A 249 -18.46 -20.69 10.21
CA ILE A 249 -18.73 -21.81 11.12
C ILE A 249 -18.78 -23.11 10.33
N GLY A 250 -19.55 -23.16 9.24
CA GLY A 250 -19.67 -24.32 8.36
C GLY A 250 -19.12 -24.05 6.96
N LYS A 251 -18.35 -25.00 6.45
CA LYS A 251 -17.88 -25.03 5.06
C LYS A 251 -18.84 -25.86 4.19
N PRO A 252 -18.72 -25.81 2.85
CA PRO A 252 -19.43 -26.72 1.97
C PRO A 252 -19.42 -28.17 2.46
N GLU A 253 -20.58 -28.80 2.43
CA GLU A 253 -20.85 -30.19 2.86
C GLU A 253 -20.77 -30.46 4.36
N ASP A 254 -20.44 -29.47 5.19
CA ASP A 254 -20.54 -29.63 6.65
C ASP A 254 -22.01 -29.74 7.07
N LYS A 255 -22.32 -30.69 7.96
CA LYS A 255 -23.61 -30.76 8.65
C LYS A 255 -23.57 -29.87 9.88
N ILE A 256 -24.44 -28.85 9.92
CA ILE A 256 -24.54 -27.88 11.01
C ILE A 256 -25.82 -28.12 11.81
N GLN A 257 -25.70 -28.12 13.12
CA GLN A 257 -26.81 -28.17 14.06
C GLN A 257 -26.50 -27.25 15.25
N ILE A 258 -27.48 -26.51 15.73
CA ILE A 258 -27.35 -25.70 16.94
C ILE A 258 -28.47 -26.13 17.88
N GLU A 259 -28.09 -26.65 19.04
CA GLU A 259 -29.04 -27.17 20.02
C GLU A 259 -28.48 -26.99 21.43
N ASN A 260 -29.33 -26.59 22.38
CA ASN A 260 -28.96 -26.39 23.79
C ASN A 260 -27.74 -25.49 24.00
N GLY A 261 -27.60 -24.43 23.19
CA GLY A 261 -26.48 -23.49 23.26
C GLY A 261 -25.16 -24.02 22.69
N ILE A 262 -25.17 -25.16 22.00
CA ILE A 262 -23.96 -25.76 21.43
C ILE A 262 -24.09 -25.82 19.91
N VAL A 263 -23.08 -25.33 19.21
CA VAL A 263 -22.93 -25.51 17.76
C VAL A 263 -22.25 -26.85 17.51
N TYR A 264 -22.85 -27.69 16.67
CA TYR A 264 -22.31 -28.97 16.23
C TYR A 264 -21.96 -28.91 14.75
N ILE A 265 -20.79 -29.45 14.40
CA ILE A 265 -20.31 -29.61 13.04
C ILE A 265 -20.01 -31.08 12.82
N ASN A 266 -20.70 -31.69 11.86
CA ASN A 266 -20.60 -33.12 11.58
C ASN A 266 -20.81 -33.98 12.85
N ASN A 267 -21.79 -33.57 13.67
CA ASN A 267 -22.15 -34.14 14.98
C ASN A 267 -21.09 -33.99 16.09
N GLN A 268 -20.04 -33.21 15.88
CA GLN A 268 -19.04 -32.90 16.91
C GLN A 268 -19.28 -31.49 17.48
N PRO A 269 -19.28 -31.30 18.81
CA PRO A 269 -19.43 -29.97 19.39
C PRO A 269 -18.25 -29.08 19.00
N LEU A 270 -18.54 -27.87 18.55
CA LEU A 270 -17.54 -26.87 18.22
C LEU A 270 -17.11 -26.15 19.50
N GLU A 271 -15.80 -26.10 19.74
CA GLU A 271 -15.23 -25.28 20.81
C GLU A 271 -15.07 -23.82 20.35
N GLU A 272 -15.70 -22.92 21.11
CA GLU A 272 -15.87 -21.51 20.75
C GLU A 272 -15.41 -20.59 21.88
N THR A 273 -14.10 -20.37 21.96
CA THR A 273 -13.50 -19.46 22.96
C THR A 273 -13.62 -17.98 22.59
N TYR A 274 -14.24 -17.68 21.44
CA TYR A 274 -14.36 -16.33 20.87
C TYR A 274 -15.75 -15.71 21.05
N ILE A 275 -16.70 -16.39 21.69
CA ILE A 275 -18.05 -15.86 21.95
C ILE A 275 -18.18 -15.39 23.39
N SER A 276 -19.03 -14.38 23.60
CA SER A 276 -19.38 -13.92 24.96
C SER A 276 -20.43 -14.81 25.63
N GLU A 277 -21.33 -15.39 24.84
CA GLU A 277 -22.46 -16.17 25.32
C GLU A 277 -22.87 -17.26 24.31
N PRO A 278 -23.43 -18.38 24.79
CA PRO A 278 -24.00 -19.41 23.92
C PRO A 278 -25.20 -18.87 23.10
N PRO A 279 -25.45 -19.44 21.90
CA PRO A 279 -26.65 -19.13 21.13
C PRO A 279 -27.91 -19.56 21.89
N ASP A 280 -28.93 -18.70 21.95
CA ASP A 280 -30.24 -18.98 22.56
C ASP A 280 -31.28 -19.51 21.55
N TYR A 281 -30.86 -19.73 20.32
CA TYR A 281 -31.65 -20.22 19.20
C TYR A 281 -31.25 -21.63 18.76
N GLN A 282 -32.12 -22.25 17.98
CA GLN A 282 -31.89 -23.56 17.38
C GLN A 282 -31.73 -23.46 15.87
N TRP A 283 -30.93 -24.36 15.30
CA TRP A 283 -30.74 -24.45 13.85
C TRP A 283 -30.50 -25.89 13.44
N GLY A 284 -31.00 -26.26 12.27
CA GLY A 284 -30.70 -27.55 11.64
C GLY A 284 -31.32 -28.76 12.36
N PRO A 285 -30.81 -29.97 12.09
CA PRO A 285 -29.62 -30.26 11.29
C PRO A 285 -29.78 -29.98 9.79
N GLU A 286 -28.85 -29.25 9.19
CA GLU A 286 -28.80 -29.01 7.74
C GLU A 286 -27.38 -29.15 7.20
N ILE A 287 -27.26 -29.53 5.92
CA ILE A 287 -25.97 -29.63 5.22
C ILE A 287 -25.73 -28.33 4.47
N VAL A 288 -24.55 -27.74 4.65
CA VAL A 288 -24.14 -26.54 3.91
C VAL A 288 -23.99 -26.88 2.42
N PRO A 289 -24.67 -26.17 1.51
CA PRO A 289 -24.55 -26.41 0.08
C PRO A 289 -23.11 -26.25 -0.46
N SER A 290 -22.80 -26.94 -1.55
CA SER A 290 -21.46 -27.01 -2.15
C SER A 290 -20.80 -25.67 -2.53
N GLN A 291 -21.60 -24.61 -2.76
CA GLN A 291 -21.13 -23.25 -3.09
C GLN A 291 -21.52 -22.23 -2.02
N ALA A 292 -21.70 -22.68 -0.77
CA ALA A 292 -22.12 -21.81 0.32
C ALA A 292 -21.32 -22.04 1.60
N TYR A 293 -21.52 -21.15 2.55
CA TYR A 293 -20.95 -21.19 3.89
C TYR A 293 -22.04 -20.93 4.92
N PHE A 294 -21.89 -21.48 6.12
CA PHE A 294 -22.69 -21.09 7.27
C PHE A 294 -21.87 -20.14 8.14
N VAL A 295 -22.36 -18.91 8.34
CA VAL A 295 -21.61 -17.85 9.02
C VAL A 295 -22.37 -17.33 10.23
N LEU A 296 -21.68 -17.13 11.34
CA LEU A 296 -22.25 -16.56 12.57
C LEU A 296 -21.45 -15.35 13.03
N GLY A 297 -22.12 -14.46 13.74
CA GLY A 297 -21.47 -13.44 14.56
C GLY A 297 -20.90 -14.06 15.84
N ASP A 298 -19.86 -13.43 16.35
CA ASP A 298 -19.30 -13.82 17.66
C ASP A 298 -20.22 -13.36 18.81
N ASN A 299 -20.99 -12.29 18.59
CA ASN A 299 -22.05 -11.85 19.49
C ASN A 299 -23.36 -12.55 19.09
N ARG A 300 -23.53 -13.79 19.58
CA ARG A 300 -24.51 -14.75 19.07
C ARG A 300 -25.92 -14.22 19.01
N ASN A 301 -26.41 -13.74 20.15
CA ASN A 301 -27.82 -13.38 20.30
C ASN A 301 -28.11 -11.96 19.79
N ALA A 302 -27.07 -11.22 19.35
CA ALA A 302 -27.18 -9.87 18.80
C ALA A 302 -26.54 -9.75 17.39
N SER A 303 -26.70 -10.78 16.55
CA SER A 303 -26.11 -10.83 15.22
C SER A 303 -27.13 -11.21 14.15
N LEU A 304 -27.27 -10.38 13.10
CA LEU A 304 -27.98 -10.78 11.88
C LEU A 304 -27.03 -11.58 10.98
N ASP A 305 -27.16 -12.91 10.99
CA ASP A 305 -26.28 -13.86 10.29
C ASP A 305 -27.03 -15.12 9.81
N SER A 306 -26.33 -16.20 9.44
CA SER A 306 -26.93 -17.34 8.78
C SER A 306 -28.09 -17.99 9.55
N HIS A 307 -28.17 -17.85 10.87
CA HIS A 307 -29.33 -18.38 11.60
C HIS A 307 -30.65 -17.68 11.23
N ALA A 308 -30.58 -16.44 10.73
CA ALA A 308 -31.74 -15.63 10.37
C ALA A 308 -32.06 -15.65 8.86
N TRP A 309 -31.05 -15.79 8.01
CA TRP A 309 -31.22 -15.68 6.55
C TRP A 309 -30.66 -16.86 5.73
N GLY A 310 -30.12 -17.88 6.39
CA GLY A 310 -29.60 -19.10 5.76
C GLY A 310 -28.15 -19.01 5.27
N PHE A 311 -27.79 -19.85 4.30
CA PHE A 311 -26.41 -20.01 3.88
C PHE A 311 -25.89 -18.83 3.02
N LEU A 312 -24.64 -18.45 3.25
CA LEU A 312 -23.90 -17.46 2.47
C LEU A 312 -23.39 -18.06 1.16
N SER A 313 -23.93 -17.64 0.02
CA SER A 313 -23.31 -18.00 -1.27
C SER A 313 -21.88 -17.46 -1.37
N LYS A 314 -20.97 -18.29 -1.88
CA LYS A 314 -19.57 -17.96 -2.13
C LYS A 314 -19.40 -16.69 -2.99
N ASP A 315 -20.34 -16.41 -3.87
CA ASP A 315 -20.28 -15.26 -4.80
C ASP A 315 -20.35 -13.89 -4.09
N TYR A 316 -20.84 -13.86 -2.84
CA TYR A 316 -20.87 -12.64 -2.05
C TYR A 316 -19.55 -12.36 -1.32
N LEU A 317 -18.64 -13.34 -1.22
CA LEU A 317 -17.39 -13.18 -0.47
C LEU A 317 -16.47 -12.13 -1.10
N VAL A 318 -15.93 -11.26 -0.24
CA VAL A 318 -14.98 -10.21 -0.63
C VAL A 318 -13.55 -10.61 -0.24
N GLY A 319 -13.37 -11.13 0.97
CA GLY A 319 -12.05 -11.54 1.45
C GLY A 319 -11.99 -11.86 2.94
N GLN A 320 -10.80 -12.26 3.38
CA GLN A 320 -10.51 -12.60 4.78
C GLN A 320 -10.15 -11.33 5.57
N ALA A 321 -10.89 -11.04 6.63
CA ALA A 321 -10.47 -10.08 7.64
C ALA A 321 -9.45 -10.76 8.55
N TYR A 322 -8.18 -10.36 8.45
CA TYR A 322 -7.08 -11.10 9.08
C TYR A 322 -6.40 -10.33 10.22
N LYS A 323 -6.70 -9.03 10.37
CA LYS A 323 -6.04 -8.17 11.35
C LYS A 323 -6.90 -6.96 11.72
N ILE A 324 -6.95 -6.63 13.01
CA ILE A 324 -7.36 -5.29 13.46
C ILE A 324 -6.17 -4.36 13.31
N SER A 325 -6.32 -3.31 12.53
CA SER A 325 -5.22 -2.38 12.20
C SER A 325 -5.32 -1.05 12.94
N TRP A 326 -6.53 -0.65 13.33
CA TRP A 326 -6.82 0.57 14.10
C TRP A 326 -8.04 0.31 15.01
N PRO A 327 -8.12 0.94 16.20
CA PRO A 327 -7.13 1.84 16.83
C PRO A 327 -5.85 1.11 17.25
N LEU A 328 -4.74 1.84 17.38
CA LEU A 328 -3.41 1.25 17.62
C LEU A 328 -3.36 0.36 18.88
N GLY A 329 -4.13 0.70 19.92
CA GLY A 329 -4.21 -0.09 21.16
C GLY A 329 -4.99 -1.42 21.03
N ARG A 330 -5.72 -1.61 19.92
CA ARG A 330 -6.54 -2.80 19.65
C ARG A 330 -5.90 -3.74 18.62
N GLY A 331 -4.76 -3.36 18.03
CA GLY A 331 -4.15 -4.10 16.95
C GLY A 331 -3.82 -5.55 17.33
N LYS A 332 -4.43 -6.51 16.63
CA LYS A 332 -4.21 -7.96 16.82
C LYS A 332 -4.50 -8.74 15.54
N SER A 333 -3.90 -9.92 15.43
CA SER A 333 -4.27 -10.90 14.40
C SER A 333 -5.69 -11.42 14.65
N LEU A 334 -6.44 -11.65 13.57
CA LEU A 334 -7.72 -12.36 13.58
C LEU A 334 -7.57 -13.81 13.12
N ILE A 335 -6.37 -14.21 12.68
CA ILE A 335 -6.06 -15.59 12.35
C ILE A 335 -5.81 -16.34 13.66
N LEU A 336 -6.65 -17.32 13.97
CA LEU A 336 -6.47 -18.21 15.10
C LEU A 336 -5.32 -19.20 14.80
N LYS A 337 -4.46 -19.45 15.80
CA LYS A 337 -3.31 -20.36 15.70
C LYS A 337 -3.68 -21.78 16.10
#